data_AF-A0AAZ1XUC6-F1
#
_entry.id   AF-A0AAZ1XUC6-F1
#
_cell.length_a   1.000
_cell.length_b   1.000
_cell.length_c   1.000
_cell.angle_alpha   90.00
_cell.angle_beta   90.00
_cell.angle_gamma   90.00
#
_symmetry.space_group_name_H-M   'P 1'
#
loop_
_entity.id
_entity.type
_entity.pdbx_description
1 polymer ?
#
loop_
_entity_poly.entity_id
_entity_poly.type
_entity_poly.pdbx_seq_one_letter_code
_entity_poly.pdbx_strand_id
1 'polypeptide(L)'
;MYSAQRIAYCDGFQSGSFEMSSNITTVFLKIKQVAVSDSGLYFCGFYTSGRPLFSVKHLKVQGYDELDDDINNMSQNISGDKMELICVIFAGLTVFLIMIITGLLVIIKNHQKAEDEQQDRQQSENLGSDDLNYATVTFGQKPRRRKIDTNVVYAATR
;
A
#
# COMPACT_ATOMS: atom_id res chain seq x y z
N MET A 1 11.35 68.93 -1.66
CA MET A 1 11.94 67.86 -2.50
C MET A 1 11.91 66.59 -1.70
N TYR A 2 11.04 65.63 -2.07
CA TYR A 2 10.98 64.33 -1.40
C TYR A 2 12.24 63.54 -1.76
N SER A 3 13.07 63.25 -0.75
CA SER A 3 14.30 62.47 -0.90
C SER A 3 13.95 61.05 -1.33
N ALA A 4 14.62 60.52 -2.35
CA ALA A 4 14.52 59.13 -2.73
C ALA A 4 14.87 58.24 -1.53
N GLN A 5 13.90 57.49 -1.02
CA GLN A 5 14.04 56.70 0.20
C GLN A 5 14.96 55.52 -0.08
N ARG A 6 16.25 55.67 0.28
CA ARG A 6 17.27 54.63 0.13
C ARG A 6 16.98 53.54 1.16
N ILE A 7 16.68 52.34 0.69
CA ILE A 7 16.46 51.18 1.56
C ILE A 7 17.80 50.75 2.13
N ALA A 8 17.92 50.79 3.45
CA ALA A 8 19.08 50.30 4.18
C ALA A 8 18.77 48.90 4.72
N TYR A 9 19.63 47.95 4.38
CA TYR A 9 19.53 46.59 4.88
C TYR A 9 20.40 46.42 6.12
N CYS A 10 19.98 45.53 7.02
CA CYS A 10 20.86 45.10 8.11
C CYS A 10 22.02 44.28 7.54
N ASP A 11 23.18 44.35 8.19
CA ASP A 11 24.33 43.54 7.80
C ASP A 11 23.96 42.05 7.77
N GLY A 12 24.36 41.37 6.68
CA GLY A 12 24.06 39.96 6.44
C GLY A 12 22.78 39.69 5.65
N PHE A 13 21.92 40.68 5.39
CA PHE A 13 20.78 40.49 4.50
C PHE A 13 21.22 40.40 3.04
N GLN A 14 20.86 39.31 2.35
CA GLN A 14 21.12 39.13 0.93
C GLN A 14 19.82 39.30 0.14
N SER A 15 19.77 40.30 -0.76
CA SER A 15 18.61 40.62 -1.61
C SER A 15 18.42 39.64 -2.79
N GLY A 16 18.85 38.39 -2.65
CA GLY A 16 18.86 37.37 -3.70
C GLY A 16 17.43 37.02 -4.14
N SER A 17 16.79 36.10 -3.40
CA SER A 17 15.40 35.70 -3.60
C SER A 17 14.38 36.73 -3.08
N PHE A 18 14.81 37.65 -2.21
CA PHE A 18 13.96 38.67 -1.60
C PHE A 18 14.25 40.05 -2.18
N GLU A 19 13.18 40.76 -2.54
CA GLU A 19 13.20 42.16 -2.93
C GLU A 19 12.34 42.94 -1.94
N MET A 20 12.92 43.93 -1.27
CA MET A 20 12.19 44.80 -0.36
C MET A 20 12.06 46.18 -1.00
N SER A 21 10.86 46.76 -0.93
CA SER A 21 10.60 48.14 -1.32
C SER A 21 9.81 48.87 -0.24
N SER A 22 9.81 50.21 -0.25
CA SER A 22 9.06 50.99 0.73
C SER A 22 8.52 52.28 0.11
N ASN A 23 7.38 52.73 0.63
CA ASN A 23 6.88 54.09 0.51
C ASN A 23 6.73 54.67 1.93
N ILE A 24 6.39 55.95 2.04
CA ILE A 24 6.21 56.73 3.27
C ILE A 24 5.43 55.96 4.34
N THR A 25 4.40 55.20 3.96
CA THR A 25 3.51 54.50 4.89
C THR A 25 3.66 52.98 4.92
N THR A 26 4.32 52.39 3.92
CA THR A 26 4.20 50.94 3.65
C THR A 26 5.53 50.35 3.26
N VAL A 27 5.84 49.20 3.85
CA VAL A 27 6.95 48.33 3.44
C VAL A 27 6.39 47.16 2.66
N PHE A 28 7.02 46.84 1.53
CA PHE A 28 6.68 45.73 0.66
C PHE A 28 7.82 44.72 0.68
N LEU A 29 7.47 43.44 0.83
CA LEU A 29 8.38 42.32 0.68
C LEU A 29 7.88 41.47 -0.50
N LYS A 30 8.75 41.27 -1.48
CA LYS A 30 8.50 40.41 -2.64
C LYS A 30 9.48 39.24 -2.62
N ILE A 31 8.94 38.03 -2.65
CA ILE A 31 9.69 36.79 -2.80
C ILE A 31 9.66 36.43 -4.29
N LYS A 32 10.80 36.44 -4.96
CA LYS A 32 10.88 36.28 -6.42
C LYS A 32 10.50 34.89 -6.88
N GLN A 33 11.00 33.87 -6.19
CA GLN A 33 10.68 32.46 -6.40
C GLN A 33 10.35 31.88 -5.03
N VAL A 34 9.09 31.48 -4.84
CA VAL A 34 8.60 30.95 -3.56
C VAL A 34 8.91 29.46 -3.50
N ALA A 35 9.63 29.05 -2.46
CA ALA A 35 9.95 27.65 -2.14
C ALA A 35 9.30 27.23 -0.82
N VAL A 36 9.20 25.92 -0.58
CA VAL A 36 8.66 25.37 0.68
C VAL A 36 9.42 25.91 1.90
N SER A 37 10.74 26.10 1.75
CA SER A 37 11.65 26.68 2.75
C SER A 37 11.34 28.14 3.09
N ASP A 38 10.55 28.84 2.28
CA ASP A 38 10.09 30.19 2.60
C ASP A 38 8.89 30.20 3.56
N SER A 39 8.35 29.02 3.93
CA SER A 39 7.31 28.95 4.94
C SER A 39 7.84 29.43 6.29
N GLY A 40 7.09 30.29 6.98
CA GLY A 40 7.49 30.82 8.28
C GLY A 40 6.73 32.07 8.71
N LEU A 41 7.16 32.62 9.84
CA LEU A 41 6.65 33.87 10.38
C LEU A 41 7.43 35.06 9.80
N TYR A 42 6.71 35.97 9.18
CA TYR A 42 7.21 37.22 8.64
C TYR A 42 6.79 38.36 9.54
N PHE A 43 7.76 39.14 10.01
CA PHE A 43 7.55 40.27 10.91
C PHE A 43 7.70 41.56 10.11
N CYS A 44 6.63 42.36 10.07
CA CYS A 44 6.68 43.72 9.55
C CYS A 44 6.51 44.67 10.72
N GLY A 45 7.48 45.54 10.96
CA GLY A 45 7.40 46.44 12.10
C GLY A 45 8.27 47.67 11.94
N PHE A 46 8.02 48.64 12.82
CA PHE A 46 8.74 49.89 12.89
C PHE A 46 9.01 50.25 14.34
N TYR A 47 10.00 51.10 14.56
CA TYR A 47 10.31 51.66 15.86
C TYR A 47 9.56 52.97 16.03
N THR A 48 8.72 53.06 17.06
CA THR A 48 8.06 54.30 17.45
C THR A 48 8.32 54.56 18.92
N SER A 49 8.77 55.77 19.26
CA SER A 49 9.01 56.19 20.66
C SER A 49 9.87 55.21 21.47
N GLY A 50 10.92 54.66 20.85
CA GLY A 50 11.81 53.68 21.48
C GLY A 50 11.22 52.28 21.69
N ARG A 51 10.01 52.02 21.17
CA ARG A 51 9.35 50.71 21.25
C ARG A 51 9.20 50.11 19.85
N PRO A 52 9.61 48.85 19.65
CA PRO A 52 9.34 48.18 18.39
C PRO A 52 7.88 47.72 18.35
N LEU A 53 7.19 48.04 17.26
CA LEU A 53 5.84 47.58 17.00
C LEU A 53 5.89 46.66 15.78
N PHE A 54 5.39 45.43 15.93
CA PHE A 54 5.41 44.41 14.87
C PHE A 54 4.01 43.89 14.56
N SER A 55 3.79 43.62 13.29
CA SER A 55 2.71 42.81 12.75
C SER A 55 3.31 41.51 12.23
N VAL A 56 2.71 40.39 12.59
CA VAL A 56 3.18 39.06 12.20
C VAL A 56 2.27 38.50 11.13
N LYS A 57 2.86 37.94 10.07
CA LYS A 57 2.18 37.22 9.01
C LYS A 57 2.77 35.82 8.91
N HIS A 58 1.92 34.81 8.84
CA HIS A 58 2.35 33.44 8.61
C HIS A 58 2.24 33.14 7.11
N LEU A 59 3.35 32.80 6.48
CA LEU A 59 3.40 32.27 5.12
C LEU A 59 3.54 30.75 5.21
N LYS A 60 2.59 30.02 4.62
CA LYS A 60 2.67 28.57 4.46
C LYS A 60 2.70 28.27 2.97
N VAL A 61 3.79 27.67 2.50
CA VAL A 61 3.96 27.22 1.13
C VAL A 61 3.75 25.71 1.11
N GLN A 62 2.85 25.24 0.25
CA GLN A 62 2.59 23.82 0.12
C GLN A 62 3.64 23.19 -0.80
N GLY A 63 4.42 22.25 -0.26
CA GLY A 63 5.25 21.36 -1.06
C GLY A 63 4.40 20.27 -1.68
N TYR A 64 4.84 19.79 -2.85
CA TYR A 64 4.31 18.58 -3.49
C TYR A 64 5.19 17.37 -3.18
N ASP A 65 6.00 17.45 -2.12
CA ASP A 65 6.98 16.41 -1.80
C ASP A 65 6.31 15.31 -0.97
N GLU A 66 6.39 14.12 -1.58
CA GLU A 66 6.09 12.77 -1.09
C GLU A 66 4.62 12.44 -0.73
N LEU A 67 4.05 11.64 -1.64
CA LEU A 67 2.97 10.69 -1.43
C LEU A 67 3.34 9.62 -0.39
N ASP A 68 3.94 9.96 0.73
CA ASP A 68 4.31 9.01 1.78
C ASP A 68 4.31 9.73 3.13
N ASP A 69 3.10 9.97 3.64
CA ASP A 69 2.76 9.66 5.04
C ASP A 69 1.29 10.03 5.30
N ASP A 70 0.49 8.97 5.44
CA ASP A 70 -0.78 8.91 6.17
C ASP A 70 -1.87 9.93 5.79
N ILE A 71 -2.80 9.47 4.93
CA ILE A 71 -4.29 9.42 5.02
C ILE A 71 -5.08 10.56 5.73
N ASN A 72 -4.50 11.33 6.64
CA ASN A 72 -5.18 12.32 7.48
C ASN A 72 -5.09 13.77 6.95
N ASN A 73 -4.24 14.07 5.95
CA ASN A 73 -3.99 15.45 5.51
C ASN A 73 -4.48 15.78 4.09
N MET A 74 -5.26 14.90 3.46
CA MET A 74 -5.96 15.21 2.21
C MET A 74 -7.18 16.13 2.45
N SER A 75 -7.63 16.27 3.70
CA SER A 75 -8.86 16.99 4.09
C SER A 75 -8.81 18.51 3.88
N GLN A 76 -7.64 19.13 3.69
CA GLN A 76 -7.55 20.59 3.84
C GLN A 76 -7.72 21.42 2.56
N ASN A 77 -7.58 20.84 1.36
CA ASN A 77 -7.57 21.63 0.11
C ASN A 77 -8.56 21.17 -0.96
N ILE A 78 -9.42 20.21 -0.65
CA ILE A 78 -10.42 19.71 -1.58
C ILE A 78 -11.76 20.01 -0.95
N SER A 79 -12.54 20.91 -1.57
CA SER A 79 -13.94 21.20 -1.21
C SER A 79 -14.62 19.91 -0.79
N GLY A 80 -15.21 19.84 0.42
CA GLY A 80 -15.62 18.59 1.09
C GLY A 80 -16.35 17.60 0.17
N ASP A 81 -17.17 18.12 -0.73
CA ASP A 81 -17.94 17.37 -1.74
C ASP A 81 -17.08 16.48 -2.64
N LYS A 82 -15.87 16.93 -3.03
CA LYS A 82 -14.96 16.18 -3.90
C LYS A 82 -14.26 15.05 -3.15
N MET A 83 -14.02 15.20 -1.84
CA MET A 83 -13.41 14.16 -1.02
C MET A 83 -14.37 12.99 -0.77
N GLU A 84 -15.64 13.31 -0.49
CA GLU A 84 -16.68 12.29 -0.30
C GLU A 84 -16.83 11.42 -1.55
N LEU A 85 -16.85 12.05 -2.74
CA LEU A 85 -16.97 11.34 -4.00
C LEU A 85 -15.76 10.43 -4.29
N ILE A 86 -14.54 10.89 -3.99
CA ILE A 86 -13.32 10.08 -4.12
C ILE A 86 -13.36 8.90 -3.16
N CYS A 87 -13.69 9.12 -1.89
CA CYS A 87 -13.78 8.05 -0.89
C CYS A 87 -14.81 6.99 -1.29
N VAL A 88 -15.99 7.40 -1.78
CA VAL A 88 -17.05 6.47 -2.23
C VAL A 88 -16.57 5.65 -3.43
N ILE A 89 -15.90 6.27 -4.41
CA ILE A 89 -15.36 5.55 -5.57
C ILE A 89 -14.31 4.53 -5.14
N PHE A 90 -13.35 4.93 -4.30
CA PHE A 90 -12.31 4.03 -3.82
C PHE A 90 -12.91 2.88 -3.00
N ALA A 91 -13.83 3.15 -2.07
CA ALA A 91 -14.51 2.13 -1.29
C ALA A 91 -15.27 1.14 -2.21
N GLY A 92 -16.01 1.65 -3.18
CA GLY A 92 -16.75 0.83 -4.15
C GLY A 92 -15.83 -0.04 -5.01
N LEU A 93 -14.75 0.53 -5.54
CA LEU A 93 -13.73 -0.21 -6.30
C LEU A 93 -13.08 -1.30 -5.46
N THR A 94 -12.80 -1.03 -4.19
CA THR A 94 -12.18 -2.00 -3.28
C THR A 94 -13.09 -3.21 -3.06
N VAL A 95 -14.37 -2.98 -2.78
CA VAL A 95 -15.37 -4.06 -2.62
C VAL A 95 -15.55 -4.85 -3.92
N PHE A 96 -15.62 -4.16 -5.06
CA PHE A 96 -15.75 -4.79 -6.36
C PHE A 96 -14.57 -5.72 -6.69
N LEU A 97 -13.34 -5.27 -6.42
CA LEU A 97 -12.14 -6.08 -6.61
C LEU A 97 -12.13 -7.32 -5.70
N ILE A 98 -12.53 -7.18 -4.44
CA ILE A 98 -12.65 -8.31 -3.50
C ILE A 98 -13.66 -9.34 -4.01
N MET A 99 -14.81 -8.89 -4.53
CA MET A 99 -15.83 -9.78 -5.10
C MET A 99 -15.31 -10.56 -6.31
N ILE A 100 -14.54 -9.91 -7.19
CA ILE A 100 -13.90 -10.59 -8.33
C ILE A 100 -12.90 -11.64 -7.83
N ILE A 101 -12.00 -11.28 -6.92
CA ILE A 101 -10.96 -12.18 -6.40
C ILE A 101 -11.59 -13.41 -5.73
N THR A 102 -12.60 -13.20 -4.88
CA THR A 102 -13.31 -14.29 -4.21
C THR A 102 -14.09 -15.17 -5.20
N GLY A 103 -14.74 -14.58 -6.20
CA GLY A 103 -15.40 -15.31 -7.28
C GLY A 103 -14.44 -16.20 -8.07
N LEU A 104 -13.28 -15.66 -8.45
CA LEU A 104 -12.23 -16.42 -9.13
C LEU A 104 -11.70 -17.58 -8.26
N LEU A 105 -11.49 -17.35 -6.96
CA LEU A 105 -11.09 -18.39 -6.02
C LEU A 105 -12.13 -19.52 -5.92
N VAL A 106 -13.42 -19.20 -5.87
CA VAL A 106 -14.50 -20.20 -5.85
C VAL A 106 -14.53 -20.99 -7.15
N ILE A 107 -14.40 -20.33 -8.31
CA ILE A 107 -14.36 -20.99 -9.62
C ILE A 107 -13.20 -21.99 -9.69
N ILE A 108 -12.00 -21.58 -9.28
CA ILE A 108 -10.81 -22.45 -9.28
C ILE A 108 -11.01 -23.64 -8.34
N LYS A 109 -11.49 -23.41 -7.11
CA LYS A 109 -11.76 -24.50 -6.15
C LYS A 109 -12.84 -25.46 -6.63
N ASN A 110 -13.88 -24.96 -7.31
CA ASN A 110 -14.93 -25.81 -7.86
C ASN A 110 -14.42 -26.67 -9.02
N HIS A 111 -13.51 -26.13 -9.84
CA HIS A 111 -12.87 -26.90 -10.91
C HIS A 111 -11.96 -28.01 -10.37
N GLN A 112 -11.17 -27.74 -9.32
CA GLN A 112 -10.34 -28.76 -8.68
C GLN A 112 -11.18 -29.86 -8.01
N LYS A 113 -12.33 -29.51 -7.44
CA LYS A 113 -13.25 -30.50 -6.86
C LYS A 113 -13.84 -31.45 -7.91
N ALA A 114 -14.02 -31.00 -9.15
CA ALA A 114 -14.48 -31.86 -10.24
C ALA A 114 -13.41 -32.87 -10.70
N GLU A 115 -12.12 -32.54 -10.56
CA GLU A 115 -11.02 -33.47 -10.84
C GLU A 115 -10.82 -34.48 -9.70
N ASP A 116 -10.89 -34.04 -8.43
CA ASP A 116 -10.81 -34.93 -7.27
C ASP A 116 -11.99 -35.92 -7.22
N GLU A 117 -13.22 -35.48 -7.52
CA GLU A 117 -14.39 -36.38 -7.59
C GLU A 117 -14.33 -37.35 -8.78
N GLN A 118 -13.69 -36.98 -9.91
CA GLN A 118 -13.46 -37.92 -11.01
C GLN A 118 -12.40 -38.96 -10.67
N GLN A 119 -11.35 -38.56 -9.95
CA GLN A 119 -10.29 -39.48 -9.53
C GLN A 119 -10.77 -40.46 -8.44
N ASP A 120 -11.58 -40.00 -7.48
CA ASP A 120 -12.19 -40.86 -6.45
C ASP A 120 -13.28 -41.77 -7.03
N ARG A 121 -14.07 -41.30 -8.02
CA ARG A 121 -15.06 -42.13 -8.71
C ARG A 121 -14.42 -43.20 -9.60
N GLN A 122 -13.36 -42.86 -10.34
CA GLN A 122 -12.60 -43.84 -11.13
C GLN A 122 -11.86 -44.86 -10.25
N GLN A 123 -11.40 -44.45 -9.07
CA GLN A 123 -10.78 -45.37 -8.11
C GLN A 123 -11.81 -46.28 -7.43
N SER A 124 -13.02 -45.78 -7.11
CA SER A 124 -14.10 -46.60 -6.55
C SER A 124 -14.75 -47.54 -7.58
N GLU A 125 -14.86 -47.14 -8.85
CA GLU A 125 -15.39 -47.99 -9.93
C GLU A 125 -14.40 -49.11 -10.31
N ASN A 126 -13.09 -48.93 -10.12
CA ASN A 126 -12.09 -50.00 -10.28
C ASN A 126 -11.93 -50.92 -9.05
N LEU A 127 -12.49 -50.56 -7.89
CA LEU A 127 -12.50 -51.40 -6.67
C LEU A 127 -13.83 -52.14 -6.45
N GLY A 128 -14.86 -51.85 -7.25
CA GLY A 128 -16.21 -52.41 -7.10
C GLY A 128 -16.59 -53.52 -8.07
N SER A 129 -15.67 -53.99 -8.92
CA SER A 129 -16.00 -54.92 -10.01
C SER A 129 -15.07 -56.13 -10.09
N ASP A 130 -14.72 -56.77 -8.97
CA ASP A 130 -14.25 -58.16 -8.95
C ASP A 130 -14.22 -58.71 -7.51
N ASP A 131 -15.38 -59.15 -6.99
CA ASP A 131 -15.44 -60.34 -6.12
C ASP A 131 -16.89 -60.73 -5.79
N LEU A 132 -17.47 -61.64 -6.57
CA LEU A 132 -18.58 -62.48 -6.12
C LEU A 132 -18.17 -63.95 -6.30
N ASN A 133 -17.62 -64.48 -5.22
CA ASN A 133 -17.19 -65.85 -5.04
C ASN A 133 -18.34 -66.69 -4.43
N TYR A 134 -18.78 -67.77 -5.09
CA TYR A 134 -19.22 -68.98 -4.37
C TYR A 134 -19.17 -70.27 -5.22
N ALA A 135 -18.19 -71.11 -4.92
CA ALA A 135 -18.13 -72.57 -4.98
C ALA A 135 -19.01 -73.38 -5.98
N THR A 136 -18.34 -74.01 -6.95
CA THR A 136 -18.67 -75.38 -7.39
C THR A 136 -17.38 -76.17 -7.62
N VAL A 137 -17.34 -77.39 -7.09
CA VAL A 137 -16.14 -78.22 -6.92
C VAL A 137 -15.91 -79.08 -8.16
N THR A 138 -14.74 -78.97 -8.80
CA THR A 138 -14.28 -79.97 -9.79
C THR A 138 -12.81 -80.33 -9.56
N PHE A 139 -12.60 -81.63 -9.35
CA PHE A 139 -11.33 -82.26 -9.03
C PHE A 139 -10.47 -82.45 -10.30
N GLY A 140 -9.18 -82.12 -10.23
CA GLY A 140 -8.21 -82.42 -11.30
C GLY A 140 -6.75 -82.28 -10.84
N GLN A 141 -6.06 -83.42 -10.73
CA GLN A 141 -4.67 -83.74 -10.33
C GLN A 141 -3.56 -82.68 -10.56
N LYS A 142 -2.77 -82.29 -9.53
CA LYS A 142 -1.40 -82.80 -9.11
C LYS A 142 -0.24 -82.45 -10.08
N PRO A 143 1.06 -82.32 -9.65
CA PRO A 143 1.66 -82.56 -8.31
C PRO A 143 2.78 -81.58 -7.80
N ARG A 144 3.12 -81.66 -6.49
CA ARG A 144 4.47 -81.57 -5.81
C ARG A 144 5.35 -80.30 -6.02
N ARG A 145 5.93 -79.61 -5.02
CA ARG A 145 6.68 -80.04 -3.80
C ARG A 145 7.10 -78.80 -2.97
N ARG A 146 6.96 -78.86 -1.62
CA ARG A 146 7.91 -78.52 -0.49
C ARG A 146 8.85 -77.30 -0.65
N LYS A 147 9.22 -76.47 0.34
CA LYS A 147 9.16 -76.45 1.83
C LYS A 147 9.79 -75.09 2.29
N ILE A 148 9.56 -74.76 3.57
CA ILE A 148 10.51 -74.12 4.53
C ILE A 148 10.54 -72.57 4.61
N ASP A 149 10.06 -72.11 5.78
CA ASP A 149 10.41 -70.87 6.49
C ASP A 149 11.92 -70.67 6.63
N THR A 150 12.38 -69.42 6.53
CA THR A 150 13.60 -69.01 7.23
C THR A 150 13.49 -67.59 7.74
N ASN A 151 13.32 -67.50 9.05
CA ASN A 151 13.53 -66.33 9.89
C ASN A 151 15.03 -66.29 10.24
N VAL A 152 15.77 -65.22 9.91
CA VAL A 152 17.11 -65.01 10.51
C VAL A 152 17.44 -63.53 10.70
N VAL A 153 17.95 -63.26 11.90
CA VAL A 153 18.46 -62.04 12.52
C VAL A 153 19.94 -61.78 12.11
N TYR A 154 20.37 -60.51 12.23
CA TYR A 154 21.69 -59.90 11.98
C TYR A 154 22.96 -60.72 12.32
N ALA A 155 24.06 -60.47 11.59
CA ALA A 155 25.42 -60.22 12.13
C ALA A 155 26.43 -59.77 11.04
N ALA A 156 27.41 -58.95 11.45
CA ALA A 156 28.56 -58.47 10.69
C ALA A 156 29.71 -59.51 10.62
N THR A 157 30.71 -59.29 9.75
CA THR A 157 32.08 -59.74 10.08
C THR A 157 33.21 -58.96 9.38
N ARG A 158 34.20 -58.63 10.23
CA ARG A 158 35.67 -58.51 10.11
C ARG A 158 36.32 -57.45 9.22
#